data_AF-A0A8S9YNW7-F1
#
_entry.id   AF-A0A8S9YNW7-F1
#
_cell.length_a   1.000
_cell.length_b   1.000
_cell.length_c   1.000
_cell.angle_alpha   90.00
_cell.angle_beta   90.00
_cell.angle_gamma   90.00
#
_symmetry.space_group_name_H-M   'P 1'
#
loop_
_entity.id
_entity.type
_entity.pdbx_description
1 polymer ?
#
loop_
_entity_poly.entity_id
_entity_poly.type
_entity_poly.pdbx_seq_one_letter_code
_entity_poly.pdbx_strand_id
1 'polypeptide(L)'
;SVCSLSLSSCLSLFQIALQEAQRAQFLVERAIQEKQQKIVTADGEAQAAKLIGDALTANPGYLKLRKIKAATQIARTIAQSQNRAYLSTTSLILNVADPHFDSGLDQLRKK
;
A
#
# COMPACT_ATOMS: atom_id res chain seq x y z
N SER A 1 29.72 54.90 -5.62
CA SER A 1 29.44 53.70 -4.80
C SER A 1 27.94 53.38 -4.71
N VAL A 2 27.05 54.37 -4.61
CA VAL A 2 25.59 54.13 -4.44
C VAL A 2 24.93 53.51 -5.68
N CYS A 3 25.36 53.89 -6.90
CA CYS A 3 24.78 53.41 -8.15
C CYS A 3 25.09 51.93 -8.48
N SER A 4 26.28 51.43 -8.11
CA SER A 4 26.63 50.01 -8.27
C SER A 4 25.85 49.10 -7.31
N LEU A 5 25.52 49.61 -6.12
CA LEU A 5 24.73 48.86 -5.13
C LEU A 5 23.26 48.75 -5.54
N SER A 6 22.68 49.78 -6.16
CA SER A 6 21.28 49.75 -6.64
C SER A 6 21.10 48.85 -7.87
N LEU A 7 22.09 48.79 -8.77
CA LEU A 7 22.07 47.87 -9.91
C LEU A 7 22.14 46.40 -9.46
N SER A 8 23.03 46.08 -8.51
CA SER A 8 23.18 44.71 -8.01
C SER A 8 21.92 44.21 -7.30
N SER A 9 21.25 45.07 -6.54
CA SER A 9 20.00 44.73 -5.87
C SER A 9 18.86 44.52 -6.87
N CYS A 10 18.74 45.37 -7.91
CA CYS A 10 17.76 45.17 -8.99
C CYS A 10 17.92 43.82 -9.71
N LEU A 11 19.16 43.44 -10.05
CA LEU A 11 19.44 42.16 -10.71
C LEU A 11 19.07 40.96 -9.83
N SER A 12 19.40 41.01 -8.54
CA SER A 12 19.07 39.94 -7.60
C SER A 12 17.55 39.73 -7.48
N LEU A 13 16.77 40.81 -7.46
CA LEU A 13 15.31 40.73 -7.41
C LEU A 13 14.72 40.12 -8.68
N PHE A 14 15.23 40.47 -9.85
CA PHE A 14 14.79 39.86 -11.11
C PHE A 14 15.10 38.36 -11.13
N GLN A 15 16.28 37.96 -10.65
CA GLN A 15 16.67 36.55 -10.61
C GLN A 15 15.82 35.74 -9.62
N ILE A 16 15.47 36.33 -8.47
CA ILE A 16 14.53 35.73 -7.52
C ILE A 16 13.15 35.53 -8.16
N ALA A 17 12.63 36.53 -8.88
CA ALA A 17 11.33 36.43 -9.55
C ALA A 17 11.29 35.30 -10.60
N LEU A 18 12.37 35.13 -11.38
CA LEU A 18 12.47 34.03 -12.35
C LEU A 18 12.55 32.65 -11.67
N GLN A 19 13.31 32.54 -10.57
CA GLN A 19 13.43 31.29 -9.81
C GLN A 19 12.10 30.88 -9.19
N GLU A 20 11.32 31.83 -8.69
CA GLU A 20 9.98 31.59 -8.15
C GLU A 20 9.00 31.13 -9.24
N ALA A 21 9.06 31.73 -10.43
CA ALA A 21 8.24 31.30 -11.57
C ALA A 21 8.55 29.85 -12.00
N GLN A 22 9.84 29.48 -12.11
CA GLN A 22 10.24 28.10 -12.42
C GLN A 22 9.80 27.11 -11.34
N ARG A 23 9.93 27.49 -10.08
CA ARG A 23 9.51 26.65 -8.95
C ARG A 23 8.00 26.42 -8.95
N ALA A 24 7.21 27.45 -9.26
CA ALA A 24 5.76 27.32 -9.36
C ALA A 24 5.34 26.34 -10.47
N GLN A 25 5.99 26.39 -11.64
CA GLN A 25 5.75 25.45 -12.72
C GLN A 25 6.08 24.00 -12.32
N PHE A 26 7.25 23.79 -11.70
CA PHE A 26 7.67 22.48 -11.23
C PHE A 26 6.71 21.87 -10.19
N LEU A 27 6.17 22.69 -9.28
CA LEU A 27 5.21 22.21 -8.28
C LEU A 27 3.91 21.71 -8.92
N VAL A 28 3.43 22.40 -9.96
CA VAL A 28 2.21 21.99 -10.69
C VAL A 28 2.47 20.68 -11.44
N GLU A 29 3.57 20.57 -12.16
CA GLU A 29 3.92 19.35 -12.92
C GLU A 29 4.09 18.15 -11.99
N ARG A 30 4.76 18.34 -10.86
CA ARG A 30 4.90 17.30 -9.82
C ARG A 30 3.54 16.86 -9.30
N ALA A 31 2.63 17.79 -9.02
CA ALA A 31 1.28 17.44 -8.55
C ALA A 31 0.49 16.65 -9.60
N ILE A 32 0.69 16.92 -10.90
CA ILE A 32 0.07 16.16 -11.98
C ILE A 32 0.64 14.74 -12.03
N GLN A 33 1.96 14.58 -11.95
CA GLN A 33 2.62 13.27 -11.95
C GLN A 33 2.21 12.42 -10.75
N GLU A 34 2.19 13.00 -9.55
CA GLU A 34 1.77 12.29 -8.33
C GLU A 34 0.32 11.81 -8.42
N LYS A 35 -0.58 12.60 -9.04
CA LYS A 35 -1.97 12.18 -9.30
C LYS A 35 -2.02 11.01 -10.27
N GLN A 36 -1.32 11.10 -11.40
CA GLN A 36 -1.29 10.03 -12.40
C GLN A 36 -0.70 8.74 -11.83
N GLN A 37 0.39 8.84 -11.07
CA GLN A 37 1.00 7.70 -10.40
C GLN A 37 0.00 7.00 -9.47
N LYS A 38 -0.74 7.76 -8.65
CA LYS A 38 -1.76 7.19 -7.75
C LYS A 38 -2.87 6.48 -8.53
N ILE A 39 -3.32 7.05 -9.64
CA ILE A 39 -4.36 6.45 -10.49
C ILE A 39 -3.85 5.13 -11.07
N VAL A 40 -2.66 5.12 -11.67
CA VAL A 40 -2.09 3.92 -12.29
C VAL A 40 -1.83 2.81 -11.26
N THR A 41 -1.31 3.16 -10.08
CA THR A 41 -1.13 2.19 -8.99
C THR A 41 -2.46 1.61 -8.54
N ALA A 42 -3.48 2.46 -8.33
CA ALA A 42 -4.80 2.01 -7.92
C ALA A 42 -5.47 1.11 -8.97
N ASP A 43 -5.38 1.47 -10.25
CA ASP A 43 -5.91 0.66 -11.36
C ASP A 43 -5.17 -0.67 -11.49
N GLY A 44 -3.85 -0.67 -11.32
CA GLY A 44 -3.03 -1.87 -11.32
C GLY A 44 -3.39 -2.82 -10.17
N GLU A 45 -3.56 -2.28 -8.96
CA GLU A 45 -4.02 -3.03 -7.79
C GLU A 45 -5.43 -3.58 -7.99
N ALA A 46 -6.35 -2.79 -8.55
CA ALA A 46 -7.72 -3.21 -8.82
C ALA A 46 -7.78 -4.35 -9.84
N GLN A 47 -6.99 -4.27 -10.92
CA GLN A 47 -6.91 -5.34 -11.92
C GLN A 47 -6.27 -6.61 -11.33
N ALA A 48 -5.18 -6.46 -10.56
CA ALA A 48 -4.55 -7.59 -9.89
C ALA A 48 -5.51 -8.27 -8.90
N ALA A 49 -6.26 -7.50 -8.12
CA ALA A 49 -7.25 -8.03 -7.18
C ALA A 49 -8.39 -8.77 -7.87
N LYS A 50 -8.85 -8.28 -9.04
CA LYS A 50 -9.85 -8.97 -9.86
C LYS A 50 -9.33 -10.32 -10.37
N LEU A 51 -8.14 -10.33 -10.99
CA LEU A 51 -7.54 -11.56 -11.51
C LEU A 51 -7.29 -12.60 -10.41
N ILE A 52 -6.81 -12.16 -9.24
CA ILE A 52 -6.64 -13.02 -8.07
C ILE A 52 -8.01 -13.52 -7.58
N GLY A 53 -9.01 -12.63 -7.53
CA GLY A 53 -10.38 -12.97 -7.15
C GLY A 53 -10.97 -14.08 -8.02
N ASP A 54 -10.86 -13.94 -9.34
CA ASP A 54 -11.36 -14.91 -10.32
C ASP A 54 -10.60 -16.25 -10.23
N ALA A 55 -9.29 -16.22 -9.98
CA ALA A 55 -8.51 -17.44 -9.76
C ALA A 55 -8.87 -18.15 -8.44
N LEU A 56 -9.26 -17.40 -7.42
CA LEU A 56 -9.68 -17.91 -6.12
C LEU A 56 -11.08 -18.52 -6.15
N THR A 57 -12.03 -17.92 -6.89
CA THR A 57 -13.38 -18.47 -7.07
C THR A 57 -13.36 -19.79 -7.83
N ALA A 58 -12.46 -19.94 -8.81
CA ALA A 58 -12.26 -21.19 -9.55
C ALA A 58 -11.82 -22.38 -8.65
N ASN A 59 -11.12 -22.10 -7.53
CA ASN A 59 -10.57 -23.14 -6.65
C ASN A 59 -10.94 -22.91 -5.17
N PRO A 60 -12.17 -23.23 -4.74
CA PRO A 60 -12.64 -22.97 -3.37
C PRO A 60 -11.86 -23.74 -2.28
N GLY A 61 -11.17 -24.83 -2.65
CA GLY A 61 -10.30 -25.58 -1.73
C GLY A 61 -8.96 -24.90 -1.42
N TYR A 62 -8.49 -23.98 -2.27
CA TYR A 62 -7.17 -23.36 -2.15
C TYR A 62 -7.05 -22.50 -0.90
N LEU A 63 -8.08 -21.72 -0.57
CA LEU A 63 -8.10 -20.84 0.60
C LEU A 63 -8.04 -21.63 1.92
N LYS A 64 -8.70 -22.79 1.99
CA LYS A 64 -8.64 -23.68 3.16
C LYS A 64 -7.24 -24.24 3.36
N LEU A 65 -6.59 -24.69 2.29
CA LEU A 65 -5.21 -25.18 2.35
C LEU A 65 -4.21 -24.07 2.71
N ARG A 66 -4.41 -22.86 2.19
CA ARG A 66 -3.58 -21.69 2.51
C ARG A 66 -3.72 -21.29 3.99
N LYS A 67 -4.93 -21.36 4.55
CA LYS A 67 -5.20 -21.15 5.99
C LYS A 67 -4.41 -22.14 6.85
N ILE A 68 -4.47 -23.43 6.51
CA ILE A 68 -3.74 -24.48 7.24
C ILE A 68 -2.22 -24.25 7.17
N LYS A 69 -1.69 -23.88 5.99
CA LYS A 69 -0.26 -23.55 5.84
C LYS A 69 0.16 -22.34 6.68
N ALA A 70 -0.65 -21.27 6.68
CA ALA A 70 -0.38 -20.08 7.48
C ALA A 70 -0.40 -20.38 8.99
N ALA A 71 -1.42 -21.10 9.48
CA ALA A 71 -1.51 -21.53 10.87
C ALA A 71 -0.30 -22.40 11.27
N THR A 72 0.13 -23.32 10.40
CA THR A 72 1.32 -24.15 10.63
C THR A 72 2.59 -23.31 10.71
N GLN A 73 2.75 -22.32 9.83
CA GLN A 73 3.91 -21.42 9.84
C GLN A 73 3.94 -20.57 11.12
N ILE A 74 2.81 -20.00 11.52
CA ILE A 74 2.68 -19.22 12.76
C ILE A 74 3.01 -20.10 13.98
N ALA A 75 2.47 -21.31 14.04
CA ALA A 75 2.75 -22.26 15.12
C ALA A 75 4.26 -22.60 15.22
N ARG A 76 4.94 -22.78 14.08
CA ARG A 76 6.39 -23.00 14.04
C ARG A 76 7.17 -21.78 14.54
N THR A 77 6.81 -20.58 14.11
CA THR A 77 7.45 -19.34 14.57
C THR A 77 7.27 -19.13 16.07
N ILE A 78 6.09 -19.47 16.62
CA ILE A 78 5.83 -19.40 18.08
C ILE A 78 6.59 -20.48 18.84
N ALA A 79 6.68 -21.70 18.31
CA ALA A 79 7.45 -22.77 18.94
C ALA A 79 8.96 -22.48 18.99
N GLN A 80 9.47 -21.71 18.02
CA GLN A 80 10.87 -21.28 17.95
C GLN A 80 11.16 -20.00 18.74
N SER A 81 10.15 -19.20 19.08
CA SER A 81 10.37 -17.94 19.80
C SER A 81 10.68 -18.21 21.28
N GLN A 82 11.74 -17.54 21.79
CA GLN A 82 12.14 -17.66 23.20
C GLN A 82 11.24 -16.88 24.17
N ASN A 83 10.42 -15.95 23.64
CA ASN A 83 9.48 -15.15 24.43
C ASN A 83 8.17 -15.90 24.64
N ARG A 84 7.89 -16.28 25.89
CA ARG A 84 6.59 -16.83 26.32
C ARG A 84 5.56 -15.71 26.45
N ALA A 85 5.00 -15.27 25.34
CA ALA A 85 3.86 -14.35 25.31
C ALA A 85 2.55 -15.16 25.24
N TYR A 86 1.61 -14.87 26.15
CA TYR A 86 0.26 -15.45 26.08
C TYR A 86 -0.53 -14.72 25.00
N LEU A 87 -0.57 -15.30 23.80
CA LEU A 87 -1.32 -14.79 22.67
C LEU A 87 -2.61 -15.58 22.51
N SER A 88 -3.70 -14.87 22.21
CA SER A 88 -4.98 -15.52 21.90
C SER A 88 -4.84 -16.35 20.62
N THR A 89 -5.29 -17.60 20.67
CA THR A 89 -5.34 -18.49 19.49
C THR A 89 -6.29 -17.98 18.40
N THR A 90 -7.28 -17.17 18.77
CA THR A 90 -8.25 -16.58 17.85
C THR A 90 -7.63 -15.46 16.99
N SER A 91 -6.75 -14.63 17.56
CA SER A 91 -6.07 -13.57 16.77
C SER A 91 -5.01 -14.13 15.84
N LEU A 92 -4.46 -15.31 16.15
CA LEU A 92 -3.39 -15.95 15.38
C LEU A 92 -3.90 -16.95 14.33
N ILE A 93 -5.22 -17.08 14.16
CA ILE A 93 -5.84 -17.98 13.17
C ILE A 93 -5.37 -19.44 13.36
N LEU A 94 -4.99 -19.80 14.60
CA LEU A 94 -4.53 -21.15 14.92
C LEU A 94 -5.69 -22.13 15.05
N ASN A 95 -6.91 -21.61 15.23
CA ASN A 95 -8.13 -22.42 15.24
C ASN A 95 -8.66 -22.62 13.81
N VAL A 96 -8.18 -23.69 13.18
CA VAL A 96 -8.48 -24.03 11.78
C VAL A 96 -9.97 -24.30 11.55
N ALA A 97 -10.69 -24.78 12.58
CA ALA A 97 -12.08 -25.21 12.50
C ALA A 97 -13.12 -24.11 12.78
N ASP A 98 -12.70 -22.86 13.03
CA ASP A 98 -13.66 -21.80 13.35
C ASP A 98 -14.59 -21.44 12.17
N PRO A 99 -15.93 -21.47 12.36
CA PRO A 99 -16.91 -21.18 11.31
C PRO A 99 -16.93 -19.70 10.91
N HIS A 100 -16.38 -18.80 11.73
CA HIS A 100 -16.37 -17.37 11.46
C HIS A 100 -15.59 -17.02 10.17
N PHE A 101 -14.46 -17.69 9.92
CA PHE A 101 -13.68 -17.50 8.69
C PHE A 101 -14.28 -18.20 7.46
N ASP A 102 -14.89 -19.37 7.68
CA ASP A 102 -15.48 -20.16 6.59
C ASP A 102 -16.78 -19.53 6.07
N SER A 103 -17.47 -18.75 6.91
CA SER A 103 -18.71 -18.02 6.54
C SER A 103 -18.51 -17.02 5.41
N GLY A 104 -17.35 -16.36 5.32
CA GLY A 104 -16.98 -15.48 4.21
C GLY A 104 -16.65 -16.26 2.92
N LEU A 105 -16.22 -17.52 3.04
CA LEU A 105 -15.92 -18.41 1.91
C LEU A 105 -17.20 -18.92 1.26
N ASP A 106 -18.22 -19.28 2.05
CA ASP A 106 -19.52 -19.74 1.53
C ASP A 106 -20.32 -18.62 0.86
N GLN A 107 -20.07 -17.35 1.22
CA GLN A 107 -20.63 -16.20 0.51
C GLN A 107 -20.06 -16.05 -0.91
N LEU A 108 -18.81 -16.46 -1.15
CA LEU A 108 -18.19 -16.48 -2.49
C LEU A 108 -18.73 -17.62 -3.37
N ARG A 109 -19.26 -18.70 -2.78
CA ARG A 109 -19.90 -19.81 -3.52
C ARG A 109 -21.32 -19.50 -4.01
N LYS A 110 -21.96 -18.47 -3.45
CA LYS A 110 -23.38 -18.14 -3.70
C LYS A 110 -23.62 -16.99 -4.68
N LYS A 111 -22.55 -16.41 -5.22
CA LYS A 111 -22.58 -15.35 -6.24
C LYS A 111 -22.11 -15.90 -7.57
#